data_AF-A0AAW1SIF4-F1
#
_entry.id   AF-A0AAW1SIF4-F1
#
_cell.length_a   1.000
_cell.length_b   1.000
_cell.length_c   1.000
_cell.angle_alpha   90.00
_cell.angle_beta   90.00
_cell.angle_gamma   90.00
#
_symmetry.space_group_name_H-M   'P 1'
#
loop_
_entity.id
_entity.type
_entity.pdbx_description
1 polymer ?
#
loop_
_entity_poly.entity_id
_entity_poly.type
_entity_poly.pdbx_seq_one_letter_code
_entity_poly.pdbx_strand_id
1 'polypeptide(L)'
;MCSRYMPGKRAPLSSLERIPALLDKDLWALRQRSPPCTASIGSRRLAAALHSLGAAHGLQDLVVLRLFCGRIYPDEDNPAQYSVDGNSAGEATSKWEALWAAIERSDTVLVFHLPDHYSLVHAARQFTLDLGGAGKRELLQLLVASPGQKPNTWLDWEEVRRIMMNNDDHAIIAACISPPQREPKH
;
A
#
# COMPACT_ATOMS: atom_id res chain seq x y z
N MET A 1 55.48 49.71 -11.18
CA MET A 1 54.34 50.62 -11.44
C MET A 1 53.05 49.79 -11.39
N CYS A 2 52.24 49.99 -10.36
CA CYS A 2 50.94 49.35 -10.17
C CYS A 2 49.89 50.01 -11.08
N SER A 3 49.09 49.22 -11.80
CA SER A 3 47.79 49.66 -12.31
C SER A 3 46.70 48.92 -11.56
N ARG A 4 45.95 49.65 -10.74
CA ARG A 4 44.80 49.18 -9.96
C ARG A 4 43.59 49.12 -10.89
N TYR A 5 42.99 47.95 -11.02
CA TYR A 5 41.69 47.76 -11.62
C TYR A 5 40.61 48.25 -10.63
N MET A 6 39.80 49.23 -11.03
CA MET A 6 38.64 49.71 -10.26
C MET A 6 37.40 48.88 -10.68
N PRO A 7 36.76 48.12 -9.78
CA PRO A 7 35.50 47.47 -10.10
C PRO A 7 34.35 48.49 -10.13
N GLY A 8 33.63 48.51 -11.25
CA GLY A 8 32.44 49.33 -11.44
C GLY A 8 31.34 49.04 -10.41
N LYS A 9 30.64 50.10 -10.01
CA LYS A 9 29.49 50.07 -9.10
C LYS A 9 28.41 49.11 -9.63
N ARG A 10 28.15 48.02 -8.91
CA ARG A 10 26.98 47.15 -9.16
C ARG A 10 25.71 47.90 -8.74
N ALA A 11 24.68 47.84 -9.58
CA ALA A 11 23.34 48.30 -9.26
C ALA A 11 22.80 47.59 -7.99
N PRO A 12 21.94 48.24 -7.19
CA PRO A 12 21.31 47.57 -6.07
C PRO A 12 20.42 46.43 -6.58
N LEU A 13 20.74 45.21 -6.16
CA LEU A 13 19.94 44.01 -6.43
C LEU A 13 18.54 44.24 -5.85
N SER A 14 17.52 43.94 -6.67
CA SER A 14 16.12 44.01 -6.27
C SER A 14 15.84 43.04 -5.13
N SER A 15 14.81 43.36 -4.35
CA SER A 15 14.39 42.74 -3.08
C SER A 15 14.07 41.23 -3.12
N LEU A 16 14.33 40.54 -4.24
CA LEU A 16 13.98 39.13 -4.49
C LEU A 16 15.15 38.16 -4.36
N GLU A 17 16.39 38.63 -4.13
CA GLU A 17 17.56 37.73 -3.97
C GLU A 17 17.96 37.47 -2.50
N ARG A 18 17.07 37.74 -1.53
CA ARG A 18 17.29 37.39 -0.11
C ARG A 18 16.50 36.17 0.35
N ILE A 19 16.49 35.10 -0.44
CA ILE A 19 16.06 33.79 0.08
C ILE A 19 17.06 32.72 -0.35
N PRO A 20 18.20 32.61 0.36
CA PRO A 20 18.70 31.26 0.62
C PRO A 20 19.37 31.16 2.00
N ALA A 21 18.60 30.74 3.01
CA ALA A 21 19.12 30.16 4.27
C ALA A 21 18.00 29.73 5.23
N LEU A 22 16.81 30.34 5.14
CA LEU A 22 15.67 30.06 6.03
C LEU A 22 14.78 28.90 5.56
N LEU A 23 14.86 28.48 4.29
CA LEU A 23 14.00 27.39 3.79
C LEU A 23 14.51 25.97 4.14
N ASP A 24 15.81 25.77 4.37
CA ASP A 24 16.35 24.40 4.52
C ASP A 24 16.17 23.81 5.92
N LYS A 25 16.28 24.63 6.97
CA LYS A 25 16.16 24.14 8.36
C LYS A 25 14.71 23.84 8.75
N ASP A 26 13.77 24.64 8.27
CA ASP A 26 12.35 24.48 8.58
C ASP A 26 11.71 23.34 7.75
N LEU A 27 12.20 23.06 6.54
CA LEU A 27 11.78 21.89 5.77
C LEU A 27 12.30 20.57 6.36
N TRP A 28 13.51 20.57 6.93
CA TRP A 28 14.02 19.43 7.69
C TRP A 28 13.21 19.19 8.98
N ALA A 29 12.81 20.27 9.68
CA ALA A 29 11.93 20.17 10.85
C ALA A 29 10.51 19.70 10.50
N LEU A 30 9.98 20.05 9.32
CA LEU A 30 8.72 19.49 8.78
C LEU A 30 8.83 18.00 8.43
N ARG A 31 10.02 17.52 8.04
CA ARG A 31 10.33 16.09 7.86
C ARG A 31 10.48 15.30 9.17
N GLN A 32 10.66 15.99 10.31
CA GLN A 32 10.69 15.37 11.64
C GLN A 32 9.31 15.22 12.29
N ARG A 33 8.23 15.53 11.57
CA ARG A 33 6.92 15.00 11.94
C ARG A 33 7.05 13.48 11.91
N SER A 34 6.58 12.80 12.96
CA SER A 34 6.51 11.34 13.01
C SER A 34 6.12 10.81 11.63
N PRO A 35 6.84 9.80 11.09
CA PRO A 35 6.54 9.29 9.76
C PRO A 35 5.04 9.07 9.63
N PRO A 36 4.44 9.44 8.48
CA PRO A 36 2.99 9.29 8.29
C PRO A 36 2.61 7.87 8.69
N CYS A 37 1.75 7.76 9.70
CA CYS A 37 1.38 6.48 10.29
C CYS A 37 -0.07 6.21 9.92
N THR A 38 -0.29 5.24 9.03
CA THR A 38 -1.63 4.85 8.60
C THR A 38 -2.36 4.02 9.66
N ALA A 39 -1.65 3.57 10.71
CA ALA A 39 -2.25 2.81 11.81
C ALA A 39 -3.40 3.55 12.50
N SER A 40 -3.41 4.89 12.52
CA SER A 40 -4.51 5.67 13.11
C SER A 40 -5.78 5.76 12.24
N ILE A 41 -5.67 5.46 10.95
CA ILE A 41 -6.82 5.42 10.02
C ILE A 41 -7.36 4.00 10.00
N GLY A 42 -6.50 3.02 9.74
CA GLY A 42 -6.93 1.63 9.73
C GLY A 42 -7.67 1.20 8.47
N SER A 43 -7.80 -0.11 8.24
CA SER A 43 -8.46 -0.64 7.03
C SER A 43 -9.96 -0.38 7.05
N ARG A 44 -10.59 -0.36 8.24
CA ARG A 44 -12.02 -0.06 8.38
C ARG A 44 -12.38 1.33 7.89
N ARG A 45 -11.65 2.36 8.32
CA ARG A 45 -11.94 3.76 7.92
C ARG A 45 -11.65 3.97 6.44
N LEU A 46 -10.64 3.30 5.90
CA LEU A 46 -10.37 3.33 4.47
C LEU A 46 -11.55 2.74 3.68
N ALA A 47 -12.08 1.58 4.08
CA ALA A 47 -13.25 0.99 3.42
C ALA A 47 -14.48 1.92 3.48
N ALA A 48 -14.77 2.51 4.64
CA ALA A 48 -15.87 3.47 4.80
C ALA A 48 -15.67 4.74 3.95
N ALA A 49 -14.44 5.24 3.84
CA ALA A 49 -14.11 6.38 3.00
C ALA A 49 -14.30 6.05 1.51
N LEU A 50 -13.90 4.85 1.08
CA LEU A 50 -14.12 4.38 -0.30
C LEU A 50 -15.61 4.28 -0.63
N HIS A 51 -16.44 3.75 0.28
CA HIS A 51 -17.90 3.75 0.10
C HIS A 51 -18.48 5.16 -0.02
N SER A 52 -18.06 6.07 0.86
CA SER A 52 -18.52 7.47 0.85
C SER A 52 -18.13 8.17 -0.46
N LEU A 53 -16.90 7.93 -0.93
CA LEU A 53 -16.40 8.44 -2.19
C LEU A 53 -17.18 7.86 -3.38
N GLY A 54 -17.42 6.55 -3.39
CA GLY A 54 -18.24 5.90 -4.41
C GLY A 54 -19.63 6.54 -4.52
N ALA A 55 -20.31 6.72 -3.39
CA ALA A 55 -21.61 7.39 -3.34
C ALA A 55 -21.55 8.84 -3.88
N ALA A 56 -20.53 9.61 -3.49
CA ALA A 56 -20.35 10.99 -3.93
C ALA A 56 -20.09 11.11 -5.45
N HIS A 57 -19.49 10.09 -6.07
CA HIS A 57 -19.19 10.05 -7.50
C HIS A 57 -20.22 9.27 -8.33
N GLY A 58 -21.36 8.88 -7.74
CA GLY A 58 -22.40 8.12 -8.45
C GLY A 58 -22.02 6.68 -8.76
N LEU A 59 -20.95 6.16 -8.15
CA LEU A 59 -20.52 4.76 -8.24
C LEU A 59 -21.31 3.93 -7.23
N GLN A 60 -22.63 3.82 -7.44
CA GLN A 60 -23.50 3.05 -6.55
C GLN A 60 -23.17 1.55 -6.56
N ASP A 61 -22.53 1.09 -7.63
CA ASP A 61 -22.04 -0.28 -7.80
C ASP A 61 -20.63 -0.51 -7.22
N LEU A 62 -20.01 0.50 -6.60
CA LEU A 62 -18.71 0.33 -5.95
C LEU A 62 -18.86 -0.59 -4.72
N VAL A 63 -18.34 -1.79 -4.86
CA VAL A 63 -18.27 -2.80 -3.82
C VAL A 63 -16.89 -2.77 -3.19
N VAL A 64 -16.84 -2.53 -1.88
CA VAL A 64 -15.60 -2.52 -1.10
C VAL A 64 -15.60 -3.70 -0.13
N LEU A 65 -14.69 -4.63 -0.36
CA LEU A 65 -14.58 -5.87 0.41
C LEU A 65 -13.24 -5.92 1.10
N ARG A 66 -13.25 -6.35 2.36
CA ARG A 66 -12.03 -6.87 2.97
C ARG A 66 -11.81 -8.27 2.42
N LEU A 67 -10.87 -8.44 1.49
CA LEU A 67 -10.57 -9.77 0.96
C LEU A 67 -9.83 -10.59 2.01
N PHE A 68 -8.81 -10.00 2.62
CA PHE A 68 -7.96 -10.64 3.62
C PHE A 68 -7.82 -9.75 4.83
N CYS A 69 -7.93 -10.30 6.03
CA CYS A 69 -7.59 -9.60 7.27
C CYS A 69 -6.73 -10.48 8.18
N GLY A 70 -6.01 -9.83 9.10
CA GLY A 70 -5.36 -10.48 10.23
C GLY A 70 -6.34 -11.10 11.23
N ARG A 71 -5.95 -11.09 12.51
CA ARG A 71 -6.73 -11.69 13.61
C ARG A 71 -8.21 -11.35 13.49
N ILE A 72 -9.02 -12.40 13.43
CA ILE A 72 -10.48 -12.36 13.28
C ILE A 72 -11.12 -11.53 14.41
N TYR A 73 -11.34 -10.24 14.15
CA TYR A 73 -12.48 -9.53 14.71
C TYR A 73 -13.55 -9.55 13.63
N PRO A 74 -14.58 -10.39 13.74
CA PRO A 74 -15.68 -10.39 12.80
C PRO A 74 -16.34 -9.02 12.90
N ASP A 75 -16.11 -8.20 11.89
CA ASP A 75 -16.88 -6.99 11.67
C ASP A 75 -18.21 -7.46 11.06
N GLU A 76 -19.29 -7.43 11.85
CA GLU A 76 -20.60 -7.94 11.42
C GLU A 76 -21.11 -7.22 10.16
N ASP A 77 -20.71 -5.95 9.99
CA ASP A 77 -21.16 -5.10 8.89
C ASP A 77 -20.37 -5.34 7.59
N ASN A 78 -19.13 -5.83 7.68
CA ASN A 78 -18.30 -6.15 6.50
C ASN A 78 -17.23 -7.21 6.83
N PRO A 79 -17.62 -8.50 6.94
CA PRO A 79 -16.70 -9.56 7.29
C PRO A 79 -15.68 -9.76 6.18
N ALA A 80 -14.42 -10.02 6.55
CA ALA A 80 -13.42 -10.38 5.57
C ALA A 80 -13.85 -11.69 4.87
N GLN A 81 -13.68 -11.73 3.54
CA GLN A 81 -14.03 -12.91 2.75
C GLN A 81 -13.14 -14.11 3.10
N TYR A 82 -11.86 -13.83 3.38
CA TYR A 82 -10.88 -14.81 3.82
C TYR A 82 -10.17 -14.29 5.08
N SER A 83 -10.15 -15.10 6.13
CA SER A 83 -9.23 -14.85 7.24
C SER A 83 -7.83 -15.32 6.83
N VAL A 84 -6.78 -14.58 7.20
CA VAL A 84 -5.39 -15.05 7.02
C VAL A 84 -5.02 -16.08 8.09
N ASP A 85 -5.79 -16.16 9.17
CA ASP A 85 -5.61 -17.11 10.27
C ASP A 85 -5.77 -18.53 9.73
N GLY A 86 -4.73 -19.35 9.90
CA GLY A 86 -4.64 -20.67 9.25
C GLY A 86 -3.20 -21.03 8.92
N ASN A 87 -2.64 -22.00 9.66
CA ASN A 87 -1.25 -22.43 9.51
C ASN A 87 -1.08 -23.71 8.68
N SER A 88 -2.18 -24.28 8.15
CA SER A 88 -2.05 -25.43 7.26
C SER A 88 -1.52 -24.97 5.89
N ALA A 89 -0.66 -25.78 5.28
CA ALA A 89 -0.09 -25.47 3.97
C ALA A 89 -1.20 -25.36 2.90
N GLY A 90 -2.26 -26.17 3.00
CA GLY A 90 -3.41 -26.13 2.09
C GLY A 90 -4.19 -24.82 2.17
N GLU A 91 -4.43 -24.29 3.38
CA GLU A 91 -5.14 -23.01 3.54
C GLU A 91 -4.33 -21.83 3.00
N ALA A 92 -3.00 -21.87 3.12
CA ALA A 92 -2.13 -20.83 2.58
C ALA A 92 -2.20 -20.76 1.05
N THR A 93 -2.28 -21.91 0.38
CA THR A 93 -2.41 -22.02 -1.08
C THR A 93 -3.79 -21.54 -1.55
N SER A 94 -4.88 -21.98 -0.94
CA SER A 94 -6.22 -21.52 -1.35
C SER A 94 -6.41 -20.00 -1.17
N LYS A 95 -5.81 -19.43 -0.12
CA LYS A 95 -5.82 -17.97 0.09
C LYS A 95 -4.99 -17.23 -0.97
N TRP A 96 -3.87 -17.81 -1.38
CA TRP A 96 -3.07 -17.26 -2.49
C TRP A 96 -3.84 -17.30 -3.81
N GLU A 97 -4.49 -18.42 -4.14
CA GLU A 97 -5.30 -18.56 -5.35
C GLU A 97 -6.45 -17.53 -5.38
N ALA A 98 -7.13 -17.32 -4.26
CA ALA A 98 -8.17 -16.29 -4.15
C ALA A 98 -7.62 -14.87 -4.36
N LEU A 99 -6.43 -14.57 -3.82
CA LEU A 99 -5.78 -13.28 -4.03
C LEU A 99 -5.37 -13.10 -5.51
N TRP A 100 -4.81 -14.13 -6.10
CA TRP A 100 -4.41 -14.14 -7.51
C TRP A 100 -5.62 -13.88 -8.42
N ALA A 101 -6.72 -14.59 -8.19
CA ALA A 101 -7.96 -14.39 -8.91
C ALA A 101 -8.49 -12.95 -8.78
N ALA A 102 -8.33 -12.32 -7.60
CA ALA A 102 -8.70 -10.92 -7.41
C ALA A 102 -7.79 -9.93 -8.16
N ILE A 103 -6.49 -10.23 -8.30
CA ILE A 103 -5.54 -9.41 -9.06
C ILE A 103 -5.81 -9.46 -10.57
N GLU A 104 -6.26 -10.61 -11.09
CA GLU A 104 -6.53 -10.78 -12.53
C GLU A 104 -7.81 -10.07 -13.00
N ARG A 105 -8.67 -9.64 -12.07
CA ARG A 105 -9.91 -8.94 -12.39
C ARG A 105 -9.64 -7.51 -12.84
N SER A 106 -10.06 -7.18 -14.06
CA SER A 106 -9.90 -5.83 -14.63
C SER A 106 -10.78 -4.75 -13.98
N ASP A 107 -11.78 -5.16 -13.21
CA ASP A 107 -12.73 -4.27 -12.52
C ASP A 107 -12.42 -4.09 -11.02
N THR A 108 -11.28 -4.63 -10.57
CA THR A 108 -10.92 -4.72 -9.16
C THR A 108 -9.56 -4.07 -8.93
N VAL A 109 -9.48 -3.24 -7.91
CA VAL A 109 -8.22 -2.68 -7.41
C VAL A 109 -8.01 -3.15 -5.99
N LEU A 110 -6.78 -3.60 -5.70
CA LEU A 110 -6.40 -4.07 -4.38
C LEU A 110 -5.54 -3.04 -3.66
N VAL A 111 -5.96 -2.67 -2.45
CA VAL A 111 -5.21 -1.80 -1.54
C VAL A 111 -4.72 -2.64 -0.37
N PHE A 112 -3.41 -2.70 -0.19
CA PHE A 112 -2.77 -3.34 0.94
C PHE A 112 -2.42 -2.29 2.01
N HIS A 113 -2.93 -2.50 3.23
CA HIS A 113 -2.49 -1.74 4.40
C HIS A 113 -1.16 -2.31 4.90
N LEU A 114 -0.06 -1.58 4.64
CA LEU A 114 1.27 -1.85 5.16
C LEU A 114 1.49 -1.07 6.48
N PRO A 115 2.49 -1.42 7.30
CA PRO A 115 2.71 -0.82 8.62
C PRO A 115 2.80 0.70 8.65
N ASP A 116 3.35 1.29 7.60
CA ASP A 116 3.66 2.72 7.50
C ASP A 116 2.88 3.44 6.39
N HIS A 117 2.15 2.72 5.53
CA HIS A 117 1.37 3.34 4.45
C HIS A 117 0.32 2.39 3.83
N TYR A 118 -0.54 2.93 2.98
CA TYR A 118 -1.34 2.13 2.05
C TYR A 118 -0.62 2.02 0.71
N SER A 119 -0.66 0.84 0.10
CA SER A 119 -0.07 0.60 -1.22
C SER A 119 -1.03 -0.17 -2.10
N LEU A 120 -1.00 0.10 -3.41
CA LEU A 120 -1.71 -0.74 -4.36
C LEU A 120 -0.94 -2.05 -4.57
N VAL A 121 -1.67 -3.15 -4.73
CA VAL A 121 -1.08 -4.38 -5.25
C VAL A 121 -1.08 -4.27 -6.78
N HIS A 122 0.11 -4.17 -7.36
CA HIS A 122 0.28 -3.91 -8.79
C HIS A 122 0.38 -5.18 -9.62
N ALA A 123 0.94 -6.24 -9.06
CA ALA A 123 1.12 -7.53 -9.74
C ALA A 123 1.34 -8.65 -8.71
N ALA A 124 1.18 -9.89 -9.16
CA ALA A 124 1.64 -11.08 -8.47
C ALA A 124 2.54 -11.91 -9.37
N ARG A 125 3.41 -12.72 -8.78
CA ARG A 125 4.20 -13.74 -9.48
C ARG A 125 4.36 -14.99 -8.64
N GLN A 126 4.45 -16.12 -9.32
CA GLN A 126 4.68 -17.44 -8.75
C GLN A 126 5.74 -18.15 -9.57
N PHE A 127 6.78 -18.64 -8.92
CA PHE A 127 7.86 -19.37 -9.59
C PHE A 127 8.58 -20.31 -8.61
N THR A 128 9.19 -21.36 -9.15
CA THR A 128 10.04 -22.27 -8.39
C THR A 128 11.49 -21.79 -8.44
N LEU A 129 12.09 -21.55 -7.29
CA LEU A 129 13.49 -21.25 -7.13
C LEU A 129 14.27 -22.54 -6.82
N ASP A 130 15.28 -22.83 -7.62
CA ASP A 130 16.24 -23.91 -7.35
C ASP A 130 17.32 -23.40 -6.39
N LEU A 131 17.39 -23.98 -5.20
CA LEU A 131 18.38 -23.66 -4.17
C LEU A 131 19.58 -24.63 -4.21
N GLY A 132 19.71 -25.40 -5.29
CA GLY A 132 20.77 -26.40 -5.45
C GLY A 132 20.62 -27.53 -4.43
N GLY A 133 21.65 -27.75 -3.62
CA GLY A 133 21.68 -28.82 -2.61
C GLY A 133 20.60 -28.72 -1.53
N ALA A 134 19.97 -27.55 -1.37
CA ALA A 134 18.86 -27.33 -0.44
C ALA A 134 17.47 -27.65 -1.05
N GLY A 135 17.42 -28.07 -2.32
CA GLY A 135 16.20 -28.44 -3.02
C GLY A 135 15.52 -27.26 -3.72
N LYS A 136 14.21 -27.39 -3.98
CA LYS A 136 13.40 -26.38 -4.66
C LYS A 136 12.44 -25.71 -3.69
N ARG A 137 12.29 -24.39 -3.81
CA ARG A 137 11.33 -23.59 -3.04
C ARG A 137 10.37 -22.89 -3.99
N GLU A 138 9.07 -23.00 -3.72
CA GLU A 138 8.08 -22.17 -4.38
C GLU A 138 8.05 -20.76 -3.77
N LEU A 139 8.11 -19.73 -4.61
CA LEU A 139 8.02 -18.34 -4.20
C LEU A 139 6.77 -17.70 -4.80
N LEU A 140 5.97 -17.14 -3.90
CA LEU A 140 4.73 -16.41 -4.17
C LEU A 140 4.97 -14.96 -3.75
N GLN A 141 4.85 -14.01 -4.67
CA GLN A 141 5.24 -12.62 -4.39
C GLN A 141 4.24 -11.61 -4.95
N LEU A 142 4.05 -10.53 -4.20
CA LEU A 142 3.23 -9.36 -4.59
C LEU A 142 4.11 -8.16 -4.88
N LEU A 143 3.85 -7.47 -5.98
CA LEU A 143 4.48 -6.19 -6.30
C LEU A 143 3.68 -5.06 -5.66
N VAL A 144 4.34 -4.30 -4.79
CA VAL A 144 3.80 -3.11 -4.15
C VAL A 144 4.72 -1.91 -4.39
N ALA A 145 4.18 -0.71 -4.18
CA ALA A 145 4.95 0.52 -4.18
C ALA A 145 5.36 0.88 -2.75
N SER A 146 6.62 1.24 -2.54
CA SER A 146 7.05 1.94 -1.32
C SER A 146 6.50 3.37 -1.29
N PRO A 147 6.46 4.04 -0.11
CA PRO A 147 5.88 5.38 0.01
C PRO A 147 6.46 6.38 -0.99
N GLY A 148 5.60 6.98 -1.81
CA GLY A 148 5.98 8.01 -2.79
C GLY A 148 6.84 7.51 -3.96
N GLN A 149 6.96 6.19 -4.14
CA GLN A 149 7.77 5.58 -5.20
C GLN A 149 6.89 4.85 -6.23
N LYS A 150 7.48 4.55 -7.39
CA LYS A 150 6.90 3.61 -8.34
C LYS A 150 6.92 2.19 -7.75
N PRO A 151 6.07 1.28 -8.24
CA PRO A 151 6.08 -0.11 -7.78
C PRO A 151 7.45 -0.74 -7.98
N ASN A 152 8.08 -1.17 -6.89
CA ASN A 152 9.47 -1.61 -6.89
C ASN A 152 9.78 -2.73 -5.89
N THR A 153 8.83 -3.08 -5.03
CA THR A 153 9.07 -4.00 -3.92
C THR A 153 8.25 -5.25 -4.12
N TRP A 154 8.93 -6.40 -4.20
CA TRP A 154 8.30 -7.72 -4.20
C TRP A 154 8.24 -8.25 -2.76
N LEU A 155 7.03 -8.42 -2.22
CA LEU A 155 6.80 -9.00 -0.90
C LEU A 155 6.44 -10.48 -1.04
N ASP A 156 7.15 -11.34 -0.30
CA ASP A 156 6.83 -12.76 -0.20
C ASP A 156 5.46 -12.95 0.46
N TRP A 157 4.73 -14.00 0.05
CA TRP A 157 3.42 -14.30 0.63
C TRP A 157 3.48 -14.55 2.13
N GLU A 158 4.56 -15.16 2.63
CA GLU A 158 4.82 -15.29 4.07
C GLU A 158 4.91 -13.93 4.77
N GLU A 159 5.56 -12.95 4.14
CA GLU A 159 5.70 -11.59 4.66
C GLU A 159 4.36 -10.85 4.65
N VAL A 160 3.62 -10.95 3.55
CA VAL A 160 2.27 -10.38 3.41
C VAL A 160 1.35 -10.90 4.52
N ARG A 161 1.35 -12.22 4.74
CA ARG A 161 0.60 -12.87 5.82
C ARG A 161 1.06 -12.41 7.20
N ARG A 162 2.38 -12.31 7.43
CA ARG A 162 2.96 -11.84 8.70
C ARG A 162 2.52 -10.41 9.02
N ILE A 163 2.53 -9.51 8.04
CA ILE A 163 2.06 -8.13 8.20
C ILE A 163 0.60 -8.09 8.65
N MET A 164 -0.27 -8.87 8.00
CA MET A 164 -1.69 -8.94 8.37
C MET A 164 -1.89 -9.57 9.76
N MET A 165 -1.19 -10.66 10.08
CA MET A 165 -1.34 -11.33 11.38
C MET A 165 -0.82 -10.51 12.58
N ASN A 166 0.22 -9.70 12.37
CA ASN A 166 0.83 -8.91 13.45
C ASN A 166 0.09 -7.61 13.77
N ASN A 167 -0.88 -7.21 12.94
CA ASN A 167 -1.58 -5.94 13.10
C ASN A 167 -3.08 -6.15 12.93
N ASP A 168 -3.85 -5.91 13.99
CA ASP A 168 -5.27 -6.26 14.09
C ASP A 168 -6.19 -5.56 13.06
N ASP A 169 -5.71 -4.50 12.39
CA ASP A 169 -6.47 -3.77 11.38
C ASP A 169 -5.73 -3.66 10.03
N HIS A 170 -4.76 -4.55 9.78
CA HIS A 170 -4.14 -4.67 8.46
C HIS A 170 -4.91 -5.68 7.61
N ALA A 171 -5.26 -5.23 6.42
CA ALA A 171 -6.03 -6.01 5.46
C ALA A 171 -5.62 -5.67 4.03
N ILE A 172 -5.94 -6.57 3.12
CA ILE A 172 -6.02 -6.30 1.69
C ILE A 172 -7.48 -6.04 1.37
N ILE A 173 -7.76 -4.82 0.92
CA ILE A 173 -9.10 -4.35 0.56
C ILE A 173 -9.23 -4.43 -0.96
N ALA A 174 -10.27 -5.08 -1.45
CA ALA A 174 -10.70 -4.96 -2.84
C ALA A 174 -11.73 -3.85 -2.96
N ALA A 175 -11.49 -2.93 -3.89
CA ALA A 175 -12.51 -2.02 -4.41
C ALA A 175 -12.83 -2.47 -5.83
N CYS A 176 -14.07 -2.92 -6.06
CA CYS A 176 -14.51 -3.39 -7.38
C CYS A 176 -15.80 -2.71 -7.82
N ILE A 177 -15.95 -2.52 -9.13
CA ILE A 177 -17.12 -1.84 -9.73
C ILE A 177 -18.25 -2.85 -10.05
N SER A 178 -17.98 -4.15 -9.93
CA SER A 178 -19.01 -5.19 -9.99
C SER A 178 -18.87 -6.10 -8.77
N PRO A 179 -19.99 -6.44 -8.09
CA PRO A 179 -19.94 -7.39 -6.99
C PRO A 179 -19.34 -8.72 -7.48
N PRO A 180 -18.41 -9.34 -6.73
CA PRO A 180 -18.07 -10.72 -7.00
C PRO A 180 -19.35 -11.55 -6.89
N GLN A 181 -19.60 -12.42 -7.87
CA GLN A 181 -20.65 -13.42 -7.80
C GLN A 181 -20.40 -14.21 -6.50
N ARG A 182 -21.19 -13.95 -5.45
CA ARG A 182 -21.14 -14.79 -4.24
C ARG A 182 -21.57 -16.17 -4.69
N GLU A 183 -20.66 -17.14 -4.67
CA GLU A 183 -21.09 -18.53 -4.80
C GLU A 183 -22.13 -18.80 -3.70
N PRO A 184 -23.27 -19.43 -4.04
CA PRO A 184 -24.27 -19.76 -3.05
C PRO A 184 -23.61 -20.66 -2.00
N LYS A 185 -23.74 -20.28 -0.72
CA LYS A 185 -23.45 -21.18 0.39
C LYS A 185 -24.41 -22.37 0.24
N HIS A 186 -23.89 -23.53 -0.16
CA HIS A 186 -24.59 -24.80 -0.13
C HIS A 186 -24.77 -25.29 1.31
#